data_AF-C4VB12-F1
#
_entry.id   AF-C4VB12-F1
#
_cell.length_a   1.000
_cell.length_b   1.000
_cell.length_c   1.000
_cell.angle_alpha   90.00
_cell.angle_beta   90.00
_cell.angle_gamma   90.00
#
_symmetry.space_group_name_H-M   'P 1'
#
loop_
_entity.id
_entity.type
_entity.pdbx_description
1 polymer ?
#
loop_
_entity_poly.entity_id
_entity_poly.type
_entity_poly.pdbx_seq_one_letter_code
_entity_poly.pdbx_strand_id
1 'polypeptide(L)'
;MDINFLIHLLEMSINTYHVDDLPSLIYKFGYKEEGVRCKLFGYKNKLVLAIKGTSLNILGYELGETSLKDKKMVNVLFNKCKTSSFRCEYSKKVKFDKLGYLHKLQRIIVAIQYLYPNKEIILTGHSLGGALASLLSLIYNLQCITFASPGEFYISKILQLNNENGAITHYGMCNDTIFTGKCDKLCNLLGYSVDTSRHNGKVYCLKITPNIKSVVFHNSSVLLSYFRKLALSKKHTKNRIY
;
A
#
# COMPACT_ATOMS: atom_id res chain seq x y z
N MET A 1 -1.12 -17.95 -6.52
CA MET A 1 -0.74 -17.41 -5.19
C MET A 1 -1.75 -17.92 -4.17
N ASP A 2 -1.27 -18.34 -2.99
CA ASP A 2 -2.11 -18.87 -1.90
C ASP A 2 -2.99 -17.76 -1.30
N ILE A 3 -4.31 -18.01 -1.22
CA ILE A 3 -5.27 -17.03 -0.68
C ILE A 3 -5.06 -16.78 0.81
N ASN A 4 -4.62 -17.78 1.57
CA ASN A 4 -4.35 -17.62 3.00
C ASN A 4 -3.13 -16.71 3.23
N PHE A 5 -2.12 -16.83 2.36
CA PHE A 5 -0.97 -15.92 2.38
C PHE A 5 -1.39 -14.48 2.11
N LEU A 6 -2.28 -14.23 1.13
CA LEU A 6 -2.83 -12.90 0.87
C LEU A 6 -3.61 -12.33 2.07
N ILE A 7 -4.42 -13.17 2.73
CA ILE A 7 -5.16 -12.79 3.93
C ILE A 7 -4.19 -12.34 5.02
N HIS A 8 -3.14 -13.12 5.31
CA HIS A 8 -2.16 -12.75 6.34
C HIS A 8 -1.41 -11.46 6.03
N LEU A 9 -0.99 -11.24 4.77
CA LEU A 9 -0.34 -9.98 4.39
C LEU A 9 -1.28 -8.77 4.54
N LEU A 10 -2.56 -8.94 4.21
CA LEU A 10 -3.56 -7.89 4.39
C LEU A 10 -3.83 -7.63 5.88
N GLU A 11 -3.92 -8.67 6.71
CA GLU A 11 -4.05 -8.53 8.17
C GLU A 11 -2.85 -7.79 8.77
N MET A 12 -1.62 -8.11 8.34
CA MET A 12 -0.41 -7.39 8.74
C MET A 12 -0.44 -5.92 8.29
N SER A 13 -0.92 -5.66 7.07
CA SER A 13 -1.10 -4.30 6.56
C SER A 13 -2.12 -3.50 7.39
N ILE A 14 -3.26 -4.12 7.72
CA ILE A 14 -4.30 -3.52 8.59
C ILE A 14 -3.75 -3.28 9.99
N ASN A 15 -2.97 -4.21 10.54
CA ASN A 15 -2.43 -4.09 11.89
C ASN A 15 -1.53 -2.84 12.06
N THR A 16 -0.95 -2.30 10.98
CA THR A 16 -0.19 -1.03 11.05
C THR A 16 -1.03 0.19 11.48
N TYR A 17 -2.36 0.08 11.45
CA TYR A 17 -3.28 1.13 11.91
C TYR A 17 -3.72 0.94 13.36
N HIS A 18 -3.46 -0.23 13.96
CA HIS A 18 -3.94 -0.59 15.29
C HIS A 18 -2.85 -0.48 16.36
N VAL A 19 -3.27 -0.16 17.58
CA VAL A 19 -2.39 -0.17 18.76
C VAL A 19 -2.07 -1.60 19.16
N ASP A 20 -3.07 -2.48 19.14
CA ASP A 20 -2.89 -3.90 19.38
C ASP A 20 -2.08 -4.54 18.25
N ASP A 21 -1.18 -5.43 18.64
CA ASP A 21 -0.20 -6.04 17.76
C ASP A 21 -0.57 -7.51 17.48
N LEU A 22 -0.34 -7.97 16.26
CA LEU A 22 -0.45 -9.41 15.96
C LEU A 22 0.64 -10.17 16.72
N PRO A 23 0.40 -11.43 17.14
CA PRO A 23 1.41 -12.24 17.84
C PRO A 23 2.71 -12.43 17.07
N SER A 24 2.67 -12.30 15.73
CA SER A 24 3.84 -12.41 14.86
C SER A 24 4.68 -11.13 14.77
N LEU A 25 4.32 -10.06 15.48
CA LEU A 25 5.06 -8.82 15.47
C LEU A 25 6.46 -9.02 16.05
N ILE A 26 7.46 -8.52 15.34
CA ILE A 26 8.86 -8.49 15.76
C ILE A 26 9.24 -7.08 16.22
N TYR A 27 8.90 -6.05 15.43
CA TYR A 27 9.31 -4.68 15.73
C TYR A 27 8.40 -3.60 15.14
N LYS A 28 8.33 -2.42 15.79
CA LYS A 28 7.57 -1.24 15.35
C LYS A 28 8.49 -0.06 15.06
N PHE A 29 8.36 0.55 13.89
CA PHE A 29 9.13 1.72 13.47
C PHE A 29 8.25 2.97 13.41
N GLY A 30 8.74 4.11 13.92
CA GLY A 30 8.18 5.45 13.65
C GLY A 30 6.90 5.83 14.39
N TYR A 31 6.41 5.03 15.35
CA TYR A 31 5.18 5.34 16.11
C TYR A 31 5.35 6.44 17.17
N LYS A 32 6.58 6.93 17.40
CA LYS A 32 6.87 8.03 18.33
C LYS A 32 6.77 9.42 17.69
N GLU A 33 6.66 9.51 16.36
CA GLU A 33 6.68 10.76 15.61
C GLU A 33 5.62 10.77 14.49
N GLU A 34 5.40 11.93 13.88
CA GLU A 34 4.68 12.03 12.60
C GLU A 34 5.53 11.50 11.43
N GLY A 35 4.87 10.78 10.53
CA GLY A 35 5.46 10.32 9.28
C GLY A 35 5.38 8.81 9.10
N VAL A 36 6.44 8.23 8.53
CA VAL A 36 6.54 6.79 8.25
C VAL A 36 6.33 5.96 9.51
N ARG A 37 5.36 5.05 9.45
CA ARG A 37 5.13 4.00 10.44
C ARG A 37 5.16 2.63 9.77
N CYS A 38 5.85 1.68 10.37
CA CYS A 38 5.95 0.32 9.83
C CYS A 38 5.94 -0.70 10.95
N LYS A 39 5.45 -1.90 10.66
CA LYS A 39 5.55 -3.07 11.55
C LYS A 39 6.27 -4.20 10.80
N LEU A 40 7.24 -4.82 11.46
CA LEU A 40 7.96 -5.98 10.96
C LEU A 40 7.37 -7.23 11.62
N PHE A 41 6.94 -8.19 10.81
CA PHE A 41 6.34 -9.43 11.28
C PHE A 41 7.16 -10.64 10.82
N GLY A 42 7.08 -11.73 11.59
CA GLY A 42 7.51 -13.06 11.15
C GLY A 42 6.39 -13.76 10.37
N TYR A 43 6.74 -14.42 9.27
CA TYR A 43 5.83 -15.31 8.55
C TYR A 43 6.57 -16.53 8.02
N LYS A 44 6.37 -17.70 8.66
CA LYS A 44 7.16 -18.91 8.41
C LYS A 44 8.66 -18.57 8.52
N ASN A 45 9.45 -18.84 7.48
CA ASN A 45 10.88 -18.52 7.43
C ASN A 45 11.20 -17.13 6.86
N LYS A 46 10.20 -16.29 6.60
CA LYS A 46 10.34 -14.97 5.98
C LYS A 46 9.99 -13.84 6.96
N LEU A 47 10.40 -12.62 6.60
CA LEU A 47 10.01 -11.39 7.26
C LEU A 47 9.05 -10.60 6.38
N VAL A 48 8.05 -9.97 6.99
CA VAL A 48 7.10 -9.10 6.31
C VAL A 48 7.20 -7.70 6.89
N LEU A 49 7.63 -6.73 6.07
CA LEU A 49 7.58 -5.32 6.44
C LEU A 49 6.28 -4.72 5.91
N ALA A 50 5.34 -4.45 6.82
CA ALA A 50 4.10 -3.76 6.51
C ALA A 50 4.25 -2.26 6.76
N ILE A 51 3.98 -1.46 5.74
CA ILE A 51 4.07 0.00 5.79
C ILE A 51 2.67 0.58 5.96
N LYS A 52 2.49 1.44 6.97
CA LYS A 52 1.23 2.13 7.23
C LYS A 52 0.93 3.12 6.11
N GLY A 53 -0.33 3.15 5.66
CA GLY A 53 -0.84 4.21 4.80
C GLY A 53 -1.39 5.41 5.58
N THR A 54 -2.25 6.18 4.93
CA THR A 54 -2.93 7.33 5.55
C THR A 54 -4.12 6.88 6.40
N SER A 55 -4.39 7.62 7.46
CA SER A 55 -5.56 7.42 8.31
C SER A 55 -6.78 8.13 7.70
N LEU A 56 -7.27 7.64 6.56
CA LEU A 56 -8.45 8.22 5.90
C LEU A 56 -9.68 8.10 6.81
N ASN A 57 -10.16 9.22 7.35
CA ASN A 57 -11.43 9.26 8.06
C ASN A 57 -12.57 9.36 7.03
N ILE A 58 -13.20 8.23 6.72
CA ILE A 58 -14.31 8.14 5.78
C ILE A 58 -15.53 7.63 6.55
N LEU A 59 -16.60 8.45 6.62
CA LEU A 59 -17.92 8.04 7.10
C LEU A 59 -17.94 7.43 8.52
N GLY A 60 -17.28 8.07 9.49
CA GLY A 60 -17.42 7.72 10.92
C GLY A 60 -16.63 6.48 11.38
N TYR A 61 -15.81 5.87 10.52
CA TYR A 61 -14.83 4.87 10.93
C TYR A 61 -13.50 5.56 11.21
N GLU A 62 -13.26 5.85 12.49
CA GLU A 62 -11.99 6.42 12.97
C GLU A 62 -10.83 5.45 12.72
N LEU A 63 -9.80 5.90 12.01
CA LEU A 63 -8.49 5.25 11.97
C LEU A 63 -7.37 6.21 12.43
N GLY A 64 -7.67 7.04 13.42
CA GLY A 64 -6.73 7.98 14.06
C GLY A 64 -6.46 9.25 13.25
N GLU A 65 -5.70 10.19 13.84
CA GLU A 65 -5.32 11.43 13.17
C GLU A 65 -4.40 11.15 11.96
N THR A 66 -4.81 11.63 10.78
CA THR A 66 -3.89 11.73 9.64
C THR A 66 -2.95 12.89 9.87
N SER A 67 -1.64 12.63 9.82
CA SER A 67 -0.66 13.71 9.93
C SER A 67 -0.74 14.62 8.68
N LEU A 68 -0.48 15.91 8.85
CA LEU A 68 -0.41 16.85 7.72
C LEU A 68 0.64 16.42 6.68
N LYS A 69 1.68 15.68 7.11
CA LYS A 69 2.71 15.11 6.23
C LYS A 69 2.17 14.00 5.33
N ASP A 70 1.30 13.13 5.85
CA ASP A 70 0.67 12.06 5.08
C ASP A 70 -0.18 12.62 3.93
N LYS A 71 -1.00 13.64 4.22
CA LYS A 71 -1.82 14.32 3.20
C LYS A 71 -0.96 14.98 2.12
N LYS A 72 0.12 15.67 2.52
CA LYS A 72 1.09 16.25 1.57
C LYS A 72 1.76 15.16 0.72
N MET A 73 2.12 14.03 1.32
CA MET A 73 2.73 12.90 0.61
C MET A 73 1.79 12.31 -0.43
N VAL A 74 0.52 12.08 -0.10
CA VAL A 74 -0.49 11.59 -1.06
C VAL A 74 -0.58 12.51 -2.28
N ASN A 75 -0.76 13.82 -2.06
CA ASN A 75 -0.89 14.76 -3.18
C ASN A 75 0.41 14.88 -4.00
N VAL A 76 1.57 14.80 -3.34
CA VAL A 76 2.88 14.77 -4.02
C VAL A 76 3.10 13.47 -4.78
N LEU A 77 2.53 12.35 -4.38
CA LEU A 77 2.62 11.08 -5.12
C LEU A 77 1.68 11.06 -6.31
N PHE A 78 0.39 11.34 -6.10
CA PHE A 78 -0.67 10.90 -7.02
C PHE A 78 -1.31 12.00 -7.88
N ASN A 79 -0.97 13.28 -7.70
CA ASN A 79 -1.40 14.33 -8.64
C ASN A 79 -0.55 14.34 -9.90
N LYS A 80 -1.14 14.41 -11.09
CA LYS A 80 -0.34 14.58 -12.33
C LYS A 80 -0.01 16.04 -12.60
N CYS A 81 1.15 16.29 -13.21
CA CYS A 81 1.42 17.59 -13.81
C CYS A 81 0.50 17.78 -15.03
N LYS A 82 -0.19 18.93 -15.12
CA LYS A 82 -1.18 19.20 -16.19
C LYS A 82 -0.55 19.25 -17.58
N THR A 83 0.62 19.87 -17.67
CA THR A 83 1.55 19.73 -18.79
C THR A 83 2.77 19.04 -18.18
N SER A 84 3.27 17.95 -18.77
CA SER A 84 4.47 17.20 -18.33
C SER A 84 5.74 18.06 -18.43
N SER A 85 5.71 19.22 -17.76
CA SER A 85 6.74 20.23 -17.75
C SER A 85 7.80 19.79 -16.77
N PHE A 86 9.04 19.83 -17.22
CA PHE A 86 10.22 19.54 -16.42
C PHE A 86 10.18 20.27 -15.06
N ARG A 87 9.75 21.53 -15.04
CA ARG A 87 9.63 22.34 -13.81
C ARG A 87 8.65 21.74 -12.79
N CYS A 88 7.50 21.23 -13.24
CA CYS A 88 6.52 20.62 -12.34
C CYS A 88 7.04 19.30 -11.77
N GLU A 89 7.62 18.45 -12.62
CA GLU A 89 8.17 17.16 -12.21
C GLU A 89 9.35 17.31 -11.26
N TYR A 90 10.26 18.25 -11.55
CA TYR A 90 11.37 18.59 -10.66
C TYR A 90 10.88 19.09 -9.29
N SER A 91 9.90 20.01 -9.27
CA SER A 91 9.30 20.49 -8.02
C SER A 91 8.66 19.35 -7.21
N LYS A 92 8.00 18.41 -7.90
CA LYS A 92 7.40 17.22 -7.28
C LYS A 92 8.46 16.30 -6.67
N LYS A 93 9.57 16.05 -7.38
CA LYS A 93 10.74 15.32 -6.86
C LYS A 93 11.30 15.98 -5.59
N VAL A 94 11.58 17.28 -5.63
CA VAL A 94 12.10 18.03 -4.47
C VAL A 94 11.15 17.96 -3.26
N LYS A 95 9.83 18.09 -3.49
CA LYS A 95 8.84 17.97 -2.42
C LYS A 95 8.77 16.55 -1.86
N PHE A 96 8.86 15.54 -2.72
CA PHE A 96 8.87 14.13 -2.31
C PHE A 96 10.07 13.83 -1.40
N ASP A 97 11.26 14.25 -1.83
CA ASP A 97 12.51 14.07 -1.08
C ASP A 97 12.45 14.81 0.25
N LYS A 98 11.94 16.05 0.27
CA LYS A 98 11.79 16.87 1.50
C LYS A 98 10.86 16.23 2.53
N LEU A 99 9.83 15.49 2.11
CA LEU A 99 8.96 14.77 3.04
C LEU A 99 9.67 13.54 3.65
N GLY A 100 10.66 12.96 2.95
CA GLY A 100 11.62 12.01 3.52
C GLY A 100 11.10 10.61 3.82
N TYR A 101 9.91 10.22 3.35
CA TYR A 101 9.35 8.90 3.67
C TYR A 101 10.20 7.78 3.07
N LEU A 102 10.54 7.90 1.78
CA LEU A 102 11.31 6.87 1.08
C LEU A 102 12.71 6.70 1.69
N HIS A 103 13.37 7.81 2.04
CA HIS A 103 14.67 7.79 2.71
C HIS A 103 14.61 7.10 4.10
N LYS A 104 13.60 7.41 4.92
CA LYS A 104 13.40 6.74 6.22
C LYS A 104 13.18 5.23 6.04
N LEU A 105 12.38 4.85 5.05
CA LEU A 105 12.10 3.45 4.75
C LEU A 105 13.33 2.69 4.23
N GLN A 106 14.14 3.30 3.37
CA GLN A 106 15.42 2.72 2.91
C GLN A 106 16.34 2.38 4.09
N ARG A 107 16.47 3.28 5.08
CA ARG A 107 17.24 3.02 6.30
C ARG A 107 16.71 1.83 7.10
N ILE A 108 15.39 1.68 7.18
CA ILE A 108 14.74 0.54 7.84
C ILE A 108 15.06 -0.76 7.09
N ILE A 109 14.95 -0.78 5.77
CA ILE A 109 15.29 -1.96 4.95
C ILE A 109 16.74 -2.39 5.15
N VAL A 110 17.68 -1.44 5.08
CA VAL A 110 19.11 -1.70 5.29
C VAL A 110 19.36 -2.28 6.68
N ALA A 111 18.71 -1.72 7.71
CA ALA A 111 18.84 -2.24 9.08
C ALA A 111 18.29 -3.67 9.22
N ILE A 112 17.14 -3.97 8.60
CA ILE A 112 16.56 -5.33 8.62
C ILE A 112 17.48 -6.31 7.89
N GLN A 113 18.01 -5.94 6.73
CA GLN A 113 18.94 -6.78 5.97
C GLN A 113 20.23 -7.05 6.75
N TYR A 114 20.73 -6.07 7.51
CA TYR A 114 21.88 -6.25 8.39
C TYR A 114 21.60 -7.18 9.56
N LEU A 115 20.46 -7.02 10.24
CA LEU A 115 20.09 -7.82 11.42
C LEU A 115 19.63 -9.24 11.06
N TYR A 116 19.08 -9.44 9.86
CA TYR A 116 18.52 -10.70 9.40
C TYR A 116 19.05 -11.07 8.00
N PRO A 117 20.38 -11.27 7.83
CA PRO A 117 21.01 -11.42 6.52
C PRO A 117 20.51 -12.63 5.73
N ASN A 118 20.00 -13.66 6.42
CA ASN A 118 19.54 -14.92 5.81
C ASN A 118 18.01 -15.00 5.70
N LYS A 119 17.28 -13.92 5.97
CA LYS A 119 15.81 -13.91 5.90
C LYS A 119 15.35 -13.18 4.64
N GLU A 120 14.47 -13.83 3.89
CA GLU A 120 13.76 -13.17 2.80
C GLU A 120 12.79 -12.12 3.35
N ILE A 121 12.79 -10.93 2.75
CA ILE A 121 11.93 -9.81 3.13
C ILE A 121 10.83 -9.63 2.07
N ILE A 122 9.58 -9.62 2.52
CA ILE A 122 8.41 -9.29 1.71
C ILE A 122 7.90 -7.92 2.14
N LEU A 123 7.66 -7.05 1.18
CA LEU A 123 7.05 -5.74 1.40
C LEU A 123 5.54 -5.83 1.23
N THR A 124 4.82 -5.17 2.13
CA THR A 124 3.37 -5.03 2.01
C THR A 124 2.89 -3.70 2.56
N GLY A 125 1.65 -3.36 2.25
CA GLY A 125 1.04 -2.14 2.71
C GLY A 125 -0.31 -1.90 2.07
N HIS A 126 -1.11 -1.10 2.76
CA HIS A 126 -2.41 -0.63 2.31
C HIS A 126 -2.35 0.84 1.88
N SER A 127 -3.10 1.22 0.83
CA SER A 127 -3.23 2.62 0.39
C SER A 127 -1.85 3.26 0.13
N LEU A 128 -1.55 4.42 0.72
CA LEU A 128 -0.23 5.08 0.65
C LEU A 128 0.93 4.14 1.01
N GLY A 129 0.76 3.29 2.03
CA GLY A 129 1.81 2.37 2.47
C GLY A 129 2.16 1.33 1.41
N GLY A 130 1.16 0.90 0.63
CA GLY A 130 1.35 0.04 -0.53
C GLY A 130 2.16 0.71 -1.64
N ALA A 131 1.87 1.98 -1.95
CA ALA A 131 2.63 2.72 -2.96
C ALA A 131 4.10 2.88 -2.56
N LEU A 132 4.36 3.20 -1.29
CA LEU A 132 5.74 3.28 -0.76
C LEU A 132 6.45 1.93 -0.79
N ALA A 133 5.75 0.84 -0.45
CA ALA A 133 6.27 -0.53 -0.56
C ALA A 133 6.64 -0.90 -2.00
N SER A 134 5.83 -0.50 -2.98
CA SER A 134 6.11 -0.70 -4.41
C SER A 134 7.39 0.04 -4.83
N LEU A 135 7.55 1.31 -4.44
CA LEU A 135 8.77 2.09 -4.75
C LEU A 135 10.03 1.47 -4.14
N LEU A 136 9.96 0.97 -2.90
CA LEU A 136 11.07 0.25 -2.28
C LEU A 136 11.39 -1.06 -2.99
N SER A 137 10.37 -1.78 -3.47
CA SER A 137 10.55 -2.99 -4.25
C SER A 137 11.33 -2.73 -5.54
N LEU A 138 11.06 -1.62 -6.22
CA LEU A 138 11.84 -1.22 -7.40
C LEU A 138 13.34 -0.99 -7.06
N ILE A 139 13.61 -0.43 -5.87
CA ILE A 139 14.99 -0.09 -5.43
C ILE A 139 15.76 -1.33 -4.98
N TYR A 140 15.15 -2.19 -4.16
CA TYR A 140 15.83 -3.31 -3.51
C TYR A 140 15.54 -4.67 -4.15
N ASN A 141 14.73 -4.71 -5.22
CA ASN A 141 14.29 -5.94 -5.89
C ASN A 141 13.66 -6.97 -4.93
N LEU A 142 12.83 -6.49 -3.98
CA LEU A 142 12.15 -7.33 -2.99
C LEU A 142 10.75 -7.73 -3.45
N GLN A 143 10.26 -8.90 -3.06
CA GLN A 143 8.86 -9.29 -3.31
C GLN A 143 7.91 -8.28 -2.66
N CYS A 144 6.89 -7.83 -3.39
CA CYS A 144 5.96 -6.81 -2.91
C CYS A 144 4.52 -7.15 -3.26
N ILE A 145 3.66 -7.21 -2.25
CA ILE A 145 2.22 -7.44 -2.43
C ILE A 145 1.48 -6.35 -1.68
N THR A 146 0.68 -5.55 -2.38
CA THR A 146 0.02 -4.36 -1.82
C THR A 146 -1.49 -4.43 -2.00
N PHE A 147 -2.20 -3.67 -1.15
CA PHE A 147 -3.65 -3.68 -1.07
C PHE A 147 -4.23 -2.28 -1.20
N ALA A 148 -5.20 -2.11 -2.10
CA ALA A 148 -5.84 -0.83 -2.41
C ALA A 148 -4.84 0.32 -2.65
N SER A 149 -3.61 0.04 -3.12
CA SER A 149 -2.64 1.10 -3.39
C SER A 149 -3.07 1.91 -4.61
N PRO A 150 -3.10 3.26 -4.56
CA PRO A 150 -3.24 4.08 -5.77
C PRO A 150 -2.04 3.88 -6.71
N GLY A 151 -2.21 4.20 -7.99
CA GLY A 151 -1.19 3.96 -9.02
C GLY A 151 0.03 4.87 -8.87
N GLU A 152 1.19 4.28 -8.61
CA GLU A 152 2.45 4.98 -8.28
C GLU A 152 3.46 5.05 -9.44
N PHE A 153 3.12 4.55 -10.64
CA PHE A 153 4.05 4.52 -11.79
C PHE A 153 4.54 5.92 -12.22
N TYR A 154 3.71 6.95 -12.08
CA TYR A 154 4.11 8.30 -12.50
C TYR A 154 5.27 8.83 -11.65
N ILE A 155 5.21 8.64 -10.33
CA ILE A 155 6.30 9.08 -9.45
C ILE A 155 7.56 8.22 -9.66
N SER A 156 7.43 6.92 -9.95
CA SER A 156 8.60 6.07 -10.19
C SER A 156 9.39 6.53 -11.41
N LYS A 157 8.70 7.03 -12.45
CA LYS A 157 9.35 7.67 -13.61
C LYS A 157 10.06 8.98 -13.27
N ILE A 158 9.43 9.86 -12.48
CA ILE A 158 10.07 11.10 -12.01
C ILE A 158 11.32 10.81 -11.17
N LEU A 159 11.25 9.77 -10.33
CA LEU A 159 12.35 9.31 -9.49
C LEU A 159 13.39 8.46 -10.25
N GLN A 160 13.13 8.16 -11.53
CA GLN A 160 14.00 7.33 -12.39
C GLN A 160 14.26 5.93 -11.81
N LEU A 161 13.26 5.36 -11.13
CA LEU A 161 13.33 3.99 -10.62
C LEU A 161 13.05 3.02 -11.77
N ASN A 162 14.10 2.50 -12.39
CA ASN A 162 14.01 1.59 -13.52
C ASN A 162 14.30 0.16 -13.04
N ASN A 163 13.25 -0.57 -12.67
CA ASN A 163 13.35 -2.01 -12.45
C ASN A 163 12.09 -2.70 -12.96
N GLU A 164 12.18 -3.29 -14.15
CA GLU A 164 11.06 -3.98 -14.81
C GLU A 164 10.86 -5.42 -14.28
N ASN A 165 11.81 -5.92 -13.48
CA ASN A 165 11.80 -7.27 -12.92
C ASN A 165 11.03 -7.39 -11.60
N GLY A 166 10.33 -6.33 -11.18
CA GLY A 166 9.66 -6.27 -9.89
C GLY A 166 8.61 -7.38 -9.72
N ALA A 167 8.80 -8.22 -8.69
CA ALA A 167 7.78 -9.11 -8.15
C ALA A 167 6.71 -8.31 -7.36
N ILE A 168 6.19 -7.25 -7.99
CA ILE A 168 5.20 -6.33 -7.44
C ILE A 168 3.82 -6.79 -7.91
N THR A 169 2.92 -6.99 -6.96
CA THR A 169 1.52 -7.33 -7.22
C THR A 169 0.61 -6.42 -6.41
N HIS A 170 -0.33 -5.77 -7.07
CA HIS A 170 -1.34 -4.90 -6.47
C HIS A 170 -2.70 -5.59 -6.50
N TYR A 171 -3.38 -5.65 -5.36
CA TYR A 171 -4.77 -6.08 -5.25
C TYR A 171 -5.64 -4.91 -4.84
N GLY A 172 -6.76 -4.70 -5.51
CA GLY A 172 -7.72 -3.66 -5.13
C GLY A 172 -9.09 -3.91 -5.73
N MET A 173 -10.10 -3.21 -5.23
CA MET A 173 -11.45 -3.32 -5.76
C MET A 173 -11.59 -2.46 -7.02
N CYS A 174 -12.24 -2.96 -8.07
CA CYS A 174 -12.53 -2.13 -9.26
C CYS A 174 -13.49 -0.98 -8.98
N ASN A 175 -14.23 -1.10 -7.88
CA ASN A 175 -15.16 -0.11 -7.36
C ASN A 175 -14.45 0.97 -6.52
N ASP A 176 -13.19 0.76 -6.12
CA ASP A 176 -12.41 1.71 -5.33
C ASP A 176 -11.88 2.84 -6.23
N THR A 177 -12.37 4.05 -5.97
CA THR A 177 -12.01 5.28 -6.69
C THR A 177 -10.58 5.74 -6.43
N ILE A 178 -9.97 5.40 -5.30
CA ILE A 178 -8.56 5.69 -5.02
C ILE A 178 -7.66 4.70 -5.76
N PHE A 179 -7.92 3.39 -5.65
CA PHE A 179 -7.15 2.35 -6.34
C PHE A 179 -7.16 2.54 -7.86
N THR A 180 -8.31 2.93 -8.42
CA THR A 180 -8.46 3.14 -9.87
C THR A 180 -8.06 4.53 -10.35
N GLY A 181 -7.56 5.41 -9.46
CA GLY A 181 -7.10 6.76 -9.80
C GLY A 181 -8.21 7.69 -10.30
N LYS A 182 -9.42 7.53 -9.75
CA LYS A 182 -10.63 8.28 -10.08
C LYS A 182 -11.21 8.93 -8.82
N CYS A 183 -10.37 9.69 -8.09
CA CYS A 183 -10.76 10.39 -6.85
C CYS A 183 -12.12 11.08 -7.01
N ASP A 184 -13.10 10.67 -6.21
CA ASP A 184 -14.47 11.16 -6.28
C ASP A 184 -14.66 12.46 -5.46
N LYS A 185 -15.89 12.98 -5.40
CA LYS A 185 -16.21 14.21 -4.66
C LYS A 185 -15.82 14.12 -3.17
N LEU A 186 -15.96 12.95 -2.56
CA LEU A 186 -15.64 12.74 -1.14
C LEU A 186 -14.13 12.77 -0.90
N CYS A 187 -13.35 12.14 -1.77
CA CYS A 187 -11.89 12.22 -1.76
C CYS A 187 -11.38 13.68 -1.88
N ASN A 188 -11.96 14.47 -2.79
CA ASN A 188 -11.64 15.90 -2.94
C ASN A 188 -12.05 16.73 -1.71
N LEU A 189 -13.21 16.46 -1.11
CA LEU A 189 -13.68 17.14 0.10
C LEU A 189 -12.70 16.92 1.28
N LEU A 190 -12.12 15.73 1.38
CA LEU A 190 -11.08 15.42 2.37
C LEU A 190 -9.71 16.01 2.01
N GLY A 191 -9.61 16.68 0.85
CA GLY A 191 -8.44 17.40 0.34
C GLY A 191 -7.36 16.50 -0.27
N TYR A 192 -7.75 15.33 -0.75
CA TYR A 192 -6.89 14.45 -1.52
C TYR A 192 -7.15 14.65 -3.01
N SER A 193 -6.08 14.57 -3.80
CA SER A 193 -6.16 14.48 -5.25
C SER A 193 -5.36 13.25 -5.67
N VAL A 194 -5.98 12.39 -6.47
CA VAL A 194 -5.42 11.11 -6.92
C VAL A 194 -5.84 10.94 -8.37
N ASP A 195 -4.93 11.32 -9.26
CA ASP A 195 -5.15 11.38 -10.71
C ASP A 195 -4.32 10.32 -11.46
N THR A 196 -3.55 9.52 -10.71
CA THR A 196 -2.74 8.43 -11.22
C THR A 196 -3.42 7.09 -11.00
N SER A 197 -3.52 6.31 -12.08
CA SER A 197 -4.18 5.01 -12.11
C SER A 197 -3.27 3.86 -12.54
N ARG A 198 -2.04 4.16 -12.98
CA ARG A 198 -1.07 3.16 -13.45
C ARG A 198 -0.14 2.78 -12.32
N HIS A 199 0.01 1.48 -12.10
CA HIS A 199 0.91 0.87 -11.10
C HIS A 199 2.17 0.32 -11.76
N ASN A 200 3.19 0.03 -10.96
CA ASN A 200 4.29 -0.84 -11.37
C ASN A 200 3.88 -2.32 -11.14
N GLY A 201 4.38 -3.25 -11.96
CA GLY A 201 4.09 -4.67 -11.81
C GLY A 201 2.65 -5.09 -12.15
N LYS A 202 2.19 -6.20 -11.55
CA LYS A 202 0.89 -6.83 -11.87
C LYS A 202 -0.24 -6.21 -11.05
N VAL A 203 -1.39 -6.00 -11.69
CA VAL A 203 -2.59 -5.43 -11.04
C VAL A 203 -3.75 -6.41 -11.12
N TYR A 204 -4.33 -6.74 -9.98
CA TYR A 204 -5.56 -7.54 -9.86
C TYR A 204 -6.69 -6.67 -9.35
N CYS A 205 -7.56 -6.29 -10.28
CA CYS A 205 -8.77 -5.52 -10.03
C CYS A 205 -9.93 -6.49 -9.71
N LEU A 206 -10.33 -6.54 -8.45
CA LEU A 206 -11.36 -7.45 -7.93
C LEU A 206 -12.75 -6.83 -8.09
N LYS A 207 -13.66 -7.57 -8.69
CA LYS A 207 -15.02 -7.09 -8.96
C LYS A 207 -15.99 -7.56 -7.88
N ILE A 208 -16.88 -6.66 -7.48
CA ILE A 208 -18.06 -6.96 -6.66
C ILE A 208 -19.29 -6.30 -7.27
N THR A 209 -20.46 -6.90 -7.00
CA THR A 209 -21.76 -6.36 -7.38
C THR A 209 -22.41 -5.67 -6.18
N PRO A 210 -23.13 -4.55 -6.39
CA PRO A 210 -23.33 -3.83 -7.66
C PRO A 210 -22.09 -3.04 -8.12
N ASN A 211 -22.03 -2.68 -9.41
CA ASN A 211 -20.89 -1.96 -10.02
C ASN A 211 -20.88 -0.44 -9.71
N ILE A 212 -21.08 -0.08 -8.44
CA ILE A 212 -21.04 1.30 -7.95
C ILE A 212 -19.60 1.66 -7.62
N LYS A 213 -19.09 2.82 -8.06
CA LYS A 213 -17.74 3.29 -7.73
C LYS A 213 -17.79 4.27 -6.57
N SER A 214 -16.97 4.04 -5.55
CA SER A 214 -16.91 4.88 -4.36
C SER A 214 -15.63 4.65 -3.57
N VAL A 215 -15.17 5.68 -2.86
CA VAL A 215 -14.06 5.60 -1.90
C VAL A 215 -14.32 4.62 -0.75
N VAL A 216 -15.58 4.26 -0.47
CA VAL A 216 -15.92 3.26 0.57
C VAL A 216 -15.27 1.90 0.30
N PHE A 217 -15.08 1.55 -0.98
CA PHE A 217 -14.43 0.29 -1.37
C PHE A 217 -12.90 0.30 -1.19
N HIS A 218 -12.34 1.45 -0.82
CA HIS A 218 -10.93 1.58 -0.41
C HIS A 218 -10.68 0.99 0.98
N ASN A 219 -11.73 0.77 1.80
CA ASN A 219 -11.55 0.22 3.12
C ASN A 219 -10.98 -1.21 3.04
N SER A 220 -9.85 -1.43 3.71
CA SER A 220 -9.14 -2.72 3.75
C SER A 220 -10.00 -3.89 4.22
N SER A 221 -11.01 -3.63 5.07
CA SER A 221 -11.96 -4.64 5.54
C SER A 221 -12.83 -5.21 4.41
N VAL A 222 -13.09 -4.43 3.35
CA VAL A 222 -13.80 -4.90 2.15
C VAL A 222 -12.97 -5.95 1.42
N LEU A 223 -11.69 -5.66 1.18
CA LEU A 223 -10.74 -6.61 0.57
C LEU A 223 -10.56 -7.87 1.42
N LEU A 224 -10.44 -7.70 2.74
CA LEU A 224 -10.28 -8.82 3.68
C LEU A 224 -11.50 -9.74 3.64
N SER A 225 -12.70 -9.15 3.67
CA SER A 225 -13.96 -9.90 3.55
C SER A 225 -14.06 -10.64 2.22
N TYR A 226 -13.63 -10.01 1.13
CA TYR A 226 -13.61 -10.63 -0.20
C TYR A 226 -12.68 -11.86 -0.23
N PHE A 227 -11.44 -11.72 0.27
CA PHE A 227 -10.50 -12.84 0.30
C PHE A 227 -10.95 -13.97 1.21
N ARG A 228 -11.53 -13.66 2.37
CA ARG A 228 -12.10 -14.68 3.29
C ARG A 228 -13.23 -15.46 2.62
N LYS A 229 -14.15 -14.78 1.91
CA LYS A 229 -15.21 -15.46 1.13
C LYS A 229 -14.63 -16.36 0.04
N LEU A 230 -13.61 -15.91 -0.69
CA LEU A 230 -12.92 -16.75 -1.68
C LEU A 230 -12.21 -17.97 -1.09
N ALA A 231 -11.64 -17.83 0.11
CA ALA A 231 -11.00 -18.95 0.80
C ALA A 231 -12.03 -20.02 1.21
N LEU A 232 -13.22 -19.59 1.69
CA LEU A 232 -14.32 -20.49 2.02
C LEU A 232 -14.89 -21.19 0.79
N SER A 233 -15.12 -20.48 -0.32
CA SER A 233 -15.67 -21.10 -1.53
C SER A 233 -14.75 -22.16 -2.12
N LYS A 234 -13.42 -21.94 -2.07
CA LYS A 234 -12.43 -22.94 -2.48
C LYS A 234 -12.35 -24.16 -1.56
N LYS A 235 -12.67 -24.01 -0.27
CA LYS A 235 -12.82 -25.16 0.65
C LYS A 235 -14.07 -25.97 0.29
N HIS A 236 -15.19 -25.32 0.00
CA HIS A 236 -16.42 -26.01 -0.37
C HIS A 236 -16.36 -26.74 -1.71
N THR A 237 -15.60 -26.24 -2.70
CA THR A 237 -15.39 -26.97 -3.96
C THR A 237 -14.44 -28.16 -3.81
N LYS A 238 -13.45 -28.11 -2.91
CA LYS A 238 -12.60 -29.27 -2.60
C LYS A 238 -13.33 -30.38 -1.81
N ASN A 239 -14.34 -30.02 -1.03
CA ASN A 239 -15.18 -30.97 -0.29
C ASN A 239 -16.38 -31.50 -1.11
N ARG A 240 -16.47 -31.17 -2.40
CA ARG A 240 -17.49 -31.68 -3.34
C ARG A 240 -16.88 -32.65 -4.37
N ILE A 241 -16.02 -33.55 -3.89
CA ILE A 241 -15.61 -34.73 -4.65
C ILE A 241 -16.41 -35.88 -4.05
N TYR A 242 -17.45 -36.32 -4.77
CA TYR A 242 -18.14 -37.58 -4.54
C TYR A 242 -17.31 -38.72 -5.12
#